data_AF-A0A533X058-F1
#
_entry.id   AF-A0A533X058-F1
#
_cell.length_a   1.000
_cell.length_b   1.000
_cell.length_c   1.000
_cell.angle_alpha   90.00
_cell.angle_beta   90.00
_cell.angle_gamma   90.00
#
_symmetry.space_group_name_H-M   'P 1'
#
loop_
_entity.id
_entity.type
_entity.pdbx_description
1 polymer ?
#
loop_
_entity_poly.entity_id
_entity_poly.type
_entity_poly.pdbx_seq_one_letter_code
_entity_poly.pdbx_strand_id
1 'polypeptide(L)'
;MARREAKTVMLARTHGRPAIPTTFGKELANFALRLAERVAYLNSLKPWGKVSGAVGTYASFKLLRPSGRWLELLKGFVESMGLEFVKYTAQVVQNERYSDIFHCLMNINTIILGLARDLWGYQALDGVHFERKGRVSSSTMPQKENPDLENARGSSKS
;
A
#
# COMPACT_ATOMS: atom_id res chain seq x y z
N MET A 1 11.22 -3.94 14.77
CA MET A 1 12.59 -3.74 14.26
C MET A 1 13.12 -2.35 14.58
N ALA A 2 12.49 -1.26 14.12
CA ALA A 2 12.93 0.11 14.41
C ALA A 2 13.25 0.38 15.89
N ARG A 3 12.38 -0.04 16.82
CA ARG A 3 12.63 0.08 18.27
C ARG A 3 13.84 -0.73 18.77
N ARG A 4 14.04 -1.93 18.23
CA ARG A 4 15.15 -2.83 18.61
C ARG A 4 16.49 -2.24 18.17
N GLU A 5 16.52 -1.69 16.95
CA GLU A 5 17.71 -1.11 16.33
C GLU A 5 17.88 0.39 16.60
N ALA A 6 17.12 0.96 17.55
CA ALA A 6 17.07 2.40 17.78
C ALA A 6 18.44 2.99 18.15
N LYS A 7 19.32 2.18 18.75
CA LYS A 7 20.68 2.55 19.17
C LYS A 7 21.77 2.04 18.22
N THR A 8 21.42 1.32 17.15
CA THR A 8 22.38 0.77 16.19
C THR A 8 22.88 1.91 15.31
N VAL A 9 24.02 2.51 15.68
CA VAL A 9 24.63 3.63 14.95
C VAL A 9 25.15 3.15 13.60
N MET A 10 24.94 3.96 12.56
CA MET A 10 25.50 3.73 11.23
C MET A 10 25.90 5.04 10.56
N LEU A 11 26.84 4.96 9.63
CA LEU A 11 27.26 6.10 8.81
C LEU A 11 26.18 6.40 7.77
N ALA A 12 25.52 7.55 7.87
CA ALA A 12 24.55 7.95 6.85
C ALA A 12 25.27 8.25 5.53
N ARG A 13 24.53 8.16 4.42
CA ARG A 13 25.04 8.55 3.11
C ARG A 13 24.07 9.46 2.38
N THR A 14 24.60 10.53 1.79
CA THR A 14 23.87 11.44 0.89
C THR A 14 24.64 11.50 -0.43
N HIS A 15 23.93 11.40 -1.57
CA HIS A 15 24.57 11.23 -2.88
C HIS A 15 25.59 10.07 -2.94
N GLY A 16 25.38 9.03 -2.13
CA GLY A 16 26.31 7.90 -1.98
C GLY A 16 27.61 8.20 -1.22
N ARG A 17 27.78 9.42 -0.71
CA ARG A 17 28.97 9.84 0.07
C ARG A 17 28.68 9.76 1.57
N PRO A 18 29.67 9.42 2.42
CA PRO A 18 29.58 9.53 3.87
C PRO A 18 29.02 10.88 4.33
N ALA A 19 28.10 10.84 5.30
CA ALA A 19 27.49 12.00 5.92
C ALA A 19 27.46 11.82 7.46
N ILE A 20 26.81 12.75 8.18
CA ILE A 20 26.68 12.68 9.64
C ILE A 20 26.04 11.34 10.09
N PRO A 21 26.47 10.72 11.19
CA PRO A 21 25.92 9.46 11.66
C PRO A 21 24.40 9.52 11.91
N THR A 22 23.75 8.37 11.73
CA THR A 22 22.33 8.13 12.03
C THR A 22 22.20 6.82 12.81
N THR A 23 20.98 6.37 13.12
CA THR A 23 20.74 5.01 13.61
C THR A 23 19.88 4.22 12.64
N PHE A 24 20.18 2.93 12.52
CA PHE A 24 19.43 2.02 11.67
C PHE A 24 17.94 1.99 12.06
N GLY A 25 17.65 1.99 13.35
CA GLY A 25 16.27 2.06 13.85
C GLY A 25 15.54 3.35 13.43
N LYS A 26 16.23 4.49 13.39
CA LYS A 26 15.64 5.76 12.92
C LYS A 26 15.36 5.72 11.42
N GLU A 27 16.25 5.17 10.60
CA GLU A 27 15.96 5.03 9.16
C GLU A 27 14.80 4.06 8.89
N LEU A 28 14.69 2.96 9.63
CA LEU A 28 13.52 2.08 9.56
C LEU A 28 12.23 2.77 10.00
N ALA A 29 12.30 3.64 11.03
CA ALA A 29 11.15 4.39 11.51
C ALA A 29 10.61 5.36 10.44
N ASN A 30 11.49 5.99 9.65
CA ASN A 30 11.09 6.85 8.54
C ASN A 30 10.21 6.10 7.52
N PHE A 31 10.59 4.88 7.14
CA PHE A 31 9.77 4.05 6.24
C PHE A 31 8.46 3.60 6.90
N ALA A 32 8.51 3.19 8.16
CA ALA A 32 7.32 2.76 8.89
C ALA A 32 6.26 3.87 8.99
N LEU A 33 6.68 5.11 9.27
CA LEU A 33 5.79 6.27 9.32
C LEU A 33 5.11 6.52 7.97
N ARG A 34 5.91 6.58 6.89
CA ARG A 34 5.40 6.79 5.52
C ARG A 34 4.40 5.72 5.10
N LEU A 35 4.67 4.45 5.42
CA LEU A 35 3.76 3.34 5.14
C LEU A 35 2.48 3.44 5.97
N ALA A 36 2.58 3.73 7.27
CA ALA A 36 1.42 3.85 8.15
C ALA A 36 0.46 4.94 7.67
N GLU A 37 0.99 6.10 7.24
CA GLU A 37 0.18 7.17 6.67
C GLU A 37 -0.55 6.75 5.39
N ARG A 38 0.13 6.04 4.48
CA ARG A 38 -0.51 5.57 3.24
C ARG A 38 -1.55 4.49 3.50
N VAL A 39 -1.28 3.56 4.43
CA VAL A 39 -2.25 2.53 4.84
C VAL A 39 -3.48 3.16 5.50
N ALA A 40 -3.28 4.16 6.37
CA ALA A 40 -4.38 4.90 6.97
C ALA A 40 -5.21 5.62 5.91
N TYR A 41 -4.57 6.26 4.92
CA TYR A 41 -5.25 6.86 3.79
C TYR A 41 -6.03 5.82 2.97
N LEU A 42 -5.43 4.68 2.63
CA LEU A 42 -6.10 3.60 1.91
C LEU A 42 -7.34 3.09 2.67
N ASN A 43 -7.24 2.90 3.98
CA ASN A 43 -8.36 2.49 4.82
C ASN A 43 -9.45 3.57 4.95
N SER A 44 -9.11 4.84 4.72
CA SER A 44 -10.09 5.93 4.68
C SER A 44 -10.89 5.96 3.38
N LEU A 45 -10.37 5.35 2.30
CA LEU A 45 -11.08 5.19 1.04
C LEU A 45 -12.17 4.13 1.23
N LYS A 46 -13.43 4.58 1.30
CA LYS A 46 -14.56 3.66 1.43
C LYS A 46 -14.84 2.99 0.09
N PRO A 47 -15.06 1.67 0.05
CA PRO A 47 -15.61 1.04 -1.14
C PRO A 47 -17.01 1.58 -1.40
N TRP A 48 -17.39 1.68 -2.67
CA TRP A 48 -18.64 2.33 -3.10
C TRP A 48 -19.54 1.37 -3.85
N GLY A 49 -20.84 1.65 -3.83
CA GLY A 49 -21.85 0.85 -4.52
C GLY A 49 -22.90 1.72 -5.18
N LYS A 50 -23.51 1.20 -6.25
CA LYS A 50 -24.60 1.88 -6.95
C LYS A 50 -25.73 0.91 -7.27
N VAL A 51 -26.96 1.39 -7.10
CA VAL A 51 -28.16 0.73 -7.61
C VAL A 51 -29.07 1.83 -8.17
N SER A 52 -28.90 2.15 -9.45
CA SER A 52 -29.54 3.31 -10.10
C SER A 52 -30.18 3.00 -11.45
N GLY A 53 -30.23 1.72 -11.82
CA GLY A 53 -30.78 1.25 -13.10
C GLY A 53 -29.81 1.40 -14.28
N ALA A 54 -30.33 1.21 -15.50
CA ALA A 54 -29.54 1.11 -16.74
C ALA A 54 -28.67 2.33 -17.01
N VAL A 55 -29.21 3.53 -16.81
CA VAL A 55 -28.52 4.80 -17.10
C VAL A 55 -28.49 5.76 -15.89
N GLY A 56 -28.71 5.23 -14.68
CA GLY A 56 -28.59 6.02 -13.45
C GLY A 56 -29.80 6.88 -13.07
N THR A 57 -30.92 6.75 -13.79
CA THR A 57 -32.12 7.60 -13.63
C THR A 57 -33.17 7.05 -12.68
N TYR A 58 -32.97 5.83 -12.18
CA TYR A 58 -33.91 5.10 -11.32
C TYR A 58 -35.29 4.84 -11.98
N ALA A 59 -35.38 4.86 -13.32
CA ALA A 59 -36.65 4.81 -14.05
C ALA A 59 -37.53 3.61 -13.66
N SER A 60 -36.97 2.40 -13.59
CA SER A 60 -37.70 1.18 -13.21
C SER A 60 -38.25 1.26 -11.78
N PHE A 61 -37.47 1.82 -10.85
CA PHE A 61 -37.89 1.97 -9.46
C PHE A 61 -38.99 3.02 -9.29
N LYS A 62 -38.91 4.13 -10.03
CA LYS A 62 -39.96 5.16 -10.06
C LYS A 62 -41.27 4.61 -10.59
N LEU A 63 -41.23 3.75 -11.62
CA LEU A 63 -42.42 3.10 -12.18
C LEU A 63 -43.05 2.11 -11.20
N LEU A 64 -42.24 1.27 -10.55
CA LEU A 64 -42.71 0.22 -9.64
C LEU A 64 -43.17 0.77 -8.28
N ARG A 65 -42.59 1.90 -7.82
CA ARG A 65 -42.99 2.56 -6.57
C ARG A 65 -43.06 4.09 -6.74
N PRO A 66 -44.16 4.61 -7.33
CA PRO A 66 -44.36 6.04 -7.54
C PRO A 66 -44.47 6.86 -6.25
N SER A 67 -45.00 6.25 -5.18
CA SER A 67 -45.36 6.91 -3.92
C SER A 67 -44.29 6.87 -2.82
N GLY A 68 -43.16 6.19 -3.02
CA GLY A 68 -42.35 5.68 -1.91
C GLY A 68 -40.90 6.15 -1.85
N ARG A 69 -40.33 6.08 -0.64
CA ARG A 69 -38.92 6.33 -0.24
C ARG A 69 -37.90 5.35 -0.87
N TRP A 70 -38.08 4.97 -2.15
CA TRP A 70 -37.25 3.97 -2.84
C TRP A 70 -35.76 4.34 -2.81
N LEU A 71 -35.42 5.63 -2.88
CA LEU A 71 -34.02 6.06 -2.81
C LEU A 71 -33.38 5.68 -1.47
N GLU A 72 -34.12 5.77 -0.38
CA GLU A 72 -33.63 5.39 0.94
C GLU A 72 -33.50 3.87 1.08
N LEU A 73 -34.42 3.10 0.47
CA LEU A 73 -34.32 1.64 0.43
C LEU A 73 -33.07 1.21 -0.34
N LEU A 74 -32.79 1.82 -1.50
CA LEU A 74 -31.60 1.52 -2.30
C LEU A 74 -30.32 1.96 -1.58
N LYS A 75 -30.34 3.12 -0.92
CA LYS A 75 -29.24 3.58 -0.07
C LYS A 75 -28.98 2.58 1.05
N GLY A 76 -30.01 2.19 1.80
CA GLY A 76 -29.91 1.21 2.89
C GLY A 76 -29.42 -0.16 2.41
N PHE A 77 -29.87 -0.61 1.23
CA PHE A 77 -29.37 -1.84 0.62
C PHE A 77 -27.87 -1.77 0.33
N VAL A 78 -27.38 -0.69 -0.29
CA VAL A 78 -25.95 -0.54 -0.58
C VAL A 78 -25.13 -0.41 0.71
N GLU A 79 -25.57 0.40 1.65
CA GLU A 79 -24.89 0.60 2.94
C GLU A 79 -24.89 -0.67 3.80
N SER A 80 -25.89 -1.54 3.68
CA SER A 80 -25.91 -2.85 4.36
C SER A 80 -24.79 -3.78 3.92
N MET A 81 -24.19 -3.56 2.74
CA MET A 81 -23.01 -4.27 2.25
C MET A 81 -21.70 -3.62 2.68
N GLY A 82 -21.75 -2.58 3.53
CA GLY A 82 -20.57 -1.82 3.95
C GLY A 82 -20.03 -0.86 2.88
N LEU A 83 -20.83 -0.56 1.85
CA LEU A 83 -20.45 0.31 0.74
C LEU A 83 -21.02 1.72 0.92
N GLU A 84 -20.28 2.73 0.45
CA GLU A 84 -20.81 4.09 0.32
C GLU A 84 -21.77 4.17 -0.87
N PHE A 85 -23.00 4.63 -0.63
CA PHE A 85 -24.01 4.78 -1.69
C PHE A 85 -23.70 5.94 -2.64
N VAL A 86 -23.49 5.62 -3.91
CA VAL A 86 -23.27 6.63 -4.97
C VAL A 86 -24.58 6.96 -5.65
N LYS A 87 -25.13 8.13 -5.30
CA LYS A 87 -26.44 8.60 -5.78
C LYS A 87 -26.44 8.94 -7.28
N TYR A 88 -25.35 9.48 -7.80
CA TYR A 88 -25.29 10.00 -9.18
C TYR A 88 -24.25 9.24 -9.98
N THR A 89 -24.72 8.43 -10.91
CA THR A 89 -23.88 7.61 -11.81
C THR A 89 -24.50 7.59 -13.20
N ALA A 90 -23.70 7.26 -14.21
CA ALA A 90 -24.25 6.77 -15.46
C ALA A 90 -24.60 5.26 -15.32
N GLN A 91 -24.41 4.49 -16.39
CA GLN A 91 -24.48 3.03 -16.33
C GLN A 91 -23.42 2.43 -15.40
N VAL A 92 -22.24 3.05 -15.32
CA VAL A 92 -21.12 2.66 -14.46
C VAL A 92 -20.84 3.73 -13.41
N VAL A 93 -20.15 3.35 -12.33
CA VAL A 93 -19.62 4.31 -11.35
C VAL A 93 -18.44 5.06 -11.96
N GLN A 94 -18.25 6.32 -11.56
CA GLN A 94 -17.10 7.14 -11.93
C GLN A 94 -15.76 6.45 -11.61
N ASN A 95 -14.80 6.57 -12.53
CA ASN A 95 -13.52 5.86 -12.46
C ASN A 95 -12.52 6.51 -11.49
N GLU A 96 -12.71 7.78 -11.17
CA GLU A 96 -11.85 8.61 -10.35
C GLU A 96 -11.60 7.99 -8.98
N ARG A 97 -12.64 7.38 -8.39
CA ARG A 97 -12.53 6.69 -7.11
C ARG A 97 -11.60 5.47 -7.17
N TYR A 98 -11.61 4.72 -8.28
CA TYR A 98 -10.66 3.61 -8.49
C TYR A 98 -9.23 4.15 -8.66
N SER A 99 -9.07 5.27 -9.37
CA SER A 99 -7.77 5.92 -9.54
C SER A 99 -7.13 6.29 -8.21
N ASP A 100 -7.90 6.78 -7.24
CA ASP A 100 -7.40 7.10 -5.89
C ASP A 100 -6.85 5.87 -5.16
N ILE A 101 -7.56 4.73 -5.25
CA ILE A 101 -7.10 3.46 -4.68
C ILE A 101 -5.80 3.02 -5.35
N PHE A 102 -5.76 2.98 -6.69
CA PHE A 102 -4.59 2.52 -7.42
C PHE A 102 -3.37 3.41 -7.18
N HIS A 103 -3.54 4.73 -7.17
CA HIS A 103 -2.46 5.67 -6.85
C HIS A 103 -1.96 5.48 -5.41
N CYS A 104 -2.85 5.23 -4.45
CA CYS A 104 -2.42 4.92 -3.08
C CYS A 104 -1.57 3.65 -3.03
N LEU A 105 -2.00 2.58 -3.71
CA LEU A 105 -1.26 1.32 -3.79
C LEU A 105 0.10 1.51 -4.48
N MET A 106 0.17 2.28 -5.57
CA MET A 106 1.42 2.61 -6.24
C MET A 106 2.40 3.36 -5.31
N ASN A 107 1.89 4.28 -4.50
CA ASN A 107 2.69 5.00 -3.51
C ASN A 107 3.22 4.08 -2.40
N ILE A 108 2.37 3.17 -1.88
CA ILE A 108 2.80 2.15 -0.91
C ILE A 108 3.91 1.29 -1.51
N ASN A 109 3.71 0.79 -2.73
CA ASN A 109 4.70 -0.03 -3.42
C ASN A 109 6.03 0.72 -3.63
N THR A 110 5.97 2.01 -3.99
CA THR A 110 7.17 2.85 -4.14
C THR A 110 7.93 2.99 -2.83
N ILE A 111 7.24 3.13 -1.69
CA ILE A 111 7.89 3.19 -0.37
C ILE A 111 8.56 1.85 -0.03
N ILE A 112 7.88 0.72 -0.29
CA ILE A 112 8.42 -0.64 -0.07
C ILE A 112 9.65 -0.88 -0.95
N LEU A 113 9.60 -0.47 -2.21
CA LEU A 113 10.72 -0.54 -3.15
C LEU A 113 11.92 0.27 -2.69
N GLY A 114 11.69 1.47 -2.14
CA GLY A 114 12.73 2.28 -1.52
C GLY A 114 13.37 1.57 -0.34
N LEU A 115 12.56 1.02 0.58
CA LEU A 115 13.04 0.26 1.73
C LEU A 115 13.86 -0.96 1.29
N ALA A 116 13.35 -1.74 0.33
CA ALA A 116 14.04 -2.90 -0.22
C ALA A 116 15.38 -2.50 -0.89
N ARG A 117 15.46 -1.28 -1.45
CA ARG A 117 16.70 -0.75 -2.00
C ARG A 117 17.72 -0.46 -0.91
N ASP A 118 17.29 0.24 0.13
CA ASP A 118 18.17 0.69 1.20
C ASP A 118 18.64 -0.48 2.06
N LEU A 119 17.76 -1.44 2.40
CA LEU A 119 18.13 -2.66 3.12
C LEU A 119 19.18 -3.48 2.39
N TRP A 120 19.06 -3.60 1.05
CA TRP A 120 20.08 -4.24 0.23
C TRP A 120 21.42 -3.50 0.32
N GLY A 121 21.38 -2.16 0.29
CA GLY A 121 22.56 -1.32 0.46
C GLY A 121 23.22 -1.49 1.83
N TYR A 122 22.43 -1.55 2.91
CA TYR A 122 22.93 -1.76 4.27
C TYR A 122 23.57 -3.14 4.44
N GLN A 123 23.01 -4.19 3.83
CA GLN A 123 23.64 -5.52 3.79
C GLN A 123 24.97 -5.49 3.03
N ALA A 124 25.03 -4.79 1.89
CA ALA A 124 26.19 -4.77 1.02
C ALA A 124 27.35 -3.89 1.53
N LEU A 125 27.06 -2.76 2.19
CA LEU A 125 28.04 -1.72 2.50
C LEU A 125 28.26 -1.49 4.00
N ASP A 126 27.25 -1.75 4.83
CA ASP A 126 27.26 -1.38 6.25
C ASP A 126 27.29 -2.59 7.19
N GLY A 127 27.40 -3.81 6.65
CA GLY A 127 27.51 -5.04 7.42
C GLY A 127 26.29 -5.34 8.30
N VAL A 128 25.12 -4.76 7.99
CA VAL A 128 23.88 -5.07 8.70
C VAL A 128 23.39 -6.43 8.21
N HIS A 129 23.62 -7.47 9.02
CA HIS A 129 23.19 -8.82 8.71
C HIS A 129 21.79 -9.09 9.25
N PHE A 130 20.95 -9.69 8.41
CA PHE A 130 19.60 -10.09 8.77
C PHE A 130 19.59 -11.61 8.86
N GLU A 131 19.34 -12.16 10.05
CA GLU A 131 19.32 -13.62 10.25
C GLU A 131 18.35 -14.31 9.27
N ARG A 132 18.86 -15.27 8.50
CA ARG A 132 18.07 -16.17 7.68
C ARG A 132 17.83 -17.47 8.43
N LYS A 133 16.59 -17.75 8.82
CA LYS A 133 16.21 -19.10 9.26
C LYS A 133 15.81 -19.95 8.05
N GLY A 134 16.61 -20.97 7.74
CA GLY A 134 16.16 -22.14 6.97
C GLY A 134 16.36 -22.14 5.44
N ARG A 135 17.35 -21.45 4.88
CA ARG A 135 17.73 -21.64 3.46
C ARG A 135 19.24 -21.80 3.28
N VAL A 136 19.62 -22.74 2.42
CA VAL A 136 20.99 -22.93 1.92
C VAL A 136 21.27 -21.82 0.90
N SER A 137 22.28 -20.99 1.14
CA SER A 137 22.76 -20.01 0.18
C SER A 137 23.61 -20.71 -0.90
N SER A 138 23.58 -20.17 -2.14
CA SER A 138 24.30 -20.59 -3.37
C SER A 138 24.97 -21.97 -3.39
N SER A 139 24.53 -22.85 -4.29
CA SER A 139 25.02 -24.23 -4.45
C SER A 139 26.52 -24.37 -4.77
N THR A 140 27.21 -23.28 -5.15
CA THR A 140 28.64 -23.27 -5.49
C THR A 140 29.49 -22.39 -4.57
N MET A 141 28.90 -21.61 -3.66
CA MET A 141 29.62 -20.77 -2.68
C MET A 141 28.87 -20.74 -1.34
N PRO A 142 29.13 -21.71 -0.44
CA PRO A 142 28.41 -21.87 0.82
C PRO A 142 28.48 -20.65 1.75
N GLN A 143 29.56 -19.87 1.67
CA GLN A 143 29.75 -18.64 2.45
C GLN A 143 29.06 -17.39 1.88
N LYS A 144 28.47 -17.44 0.67
CA LYS A 144 27.91 -16.26 0.02
C LYS A 144 26.42 -16.10 0.33
N GLU A 145 26.08 -15.14 1.18
CA GLU A 145 24.69 -14.74 1.43
C GLU A 145 24.23 -13.64 0.45
N ASN A 146 23.33 -13.97 -0.49
CA ASN A 146 22.72 -12.97 -1.39
C ASN A 146 21.50 -12.30 -0.72
N PRO A 147 21.34 -10.98 -0.76
CA PRO A 147 20.15 -10.29 -0.24
C PRO A 147 18.81 -10.81 -0.81
N ASP A 148 17.84 -11.16 0.03
CA ASP A 148 16.52 -11.74 -0.38
C ASP A 148 15.56 -10.75 -1.09
N LEU A 149 15.91 -9.48 -1.09
CA LEU A 149 15.01 -8.41 -1.54
C LEU A 149 14.96 -8.26 -3.06
N GLU A 150 15.75 -9.04 -3.81
CA GLU A 150 15.70 -9.08 -5.28
C GLU A 150 14.34 -9.57 -5.80
N ASN A 151 13.75 -10.58 -5.17
CA ASN A 151 12.42 -11.07 -5.54
C ASN A 151 11.33 -10.03 -5.27
N ALA A 152 11.40 -9.34 -4.13
CA ALA A 152 10.48 -8.25 -3.80
C ALA A 152 10.60 -7.07 -4.78
N ARG A 153 11.82 -6.78 -5.31
CA ARG A 153 12.03 -5.78 -6.37
C ARG A 153 11.47 -6.22 -7.73
N GLY A 154 11.52 -7.51 -8.04
CA GLY A 154 11.04 -8.08 -9.31
C GLY A 154 9.53 -8.04 -9.43
N SER A 155 8.82 -8.54 -8.40
CA SER A 155 7.34 -8.63 -8.41
C SER A 155 6.64 -7.27 -8.33
N SER A 156 7.30 -6.23 -7.83
CA SER A 156 6.76 -4.87 -7.72
C SER A 156 6.92 -4.00 -8.97
N LYS A 157 7.62 -4.51 -10.00
CA LYS A 157 7.92 -3.80 -11.25
C LYS A 157 7.03 -4.23 -12.43
N SER A 158 6.23 -5.28 -12.26
CA SER A 158 5.19 -5.74 -13.18
C SER A 158 3.83 -5.19 -12.77
#